data_AF-A0A317CAU8-F1
#
_entry.id   AF-A0A317CAU8-F1
#
_cell.length_a   1.000
_cell.length_b   1.000
_cell.length_c   1.000
_cell.angle_alpha   90.00
_cell.angle_beta   90.00
_cell.angle_gamma   90.00
#
_symmetry.space_group_name_H-M   'P 1'
#
loop_
_entity.id
_entity.type
_entity.pdbx_description
1 polymer ?
#
loop_
_entity_poly.entity_id
_entity_poly.type
_entity_poly.pdbx_seq_one_letter_code
_entity_poly.pdbx_strand_id
1 'polypeptide(L)'
;MLDENQLRLTIFIGVLALMATLEALFPKKERTQSRQSRWTTNLSLVVINSVVLRLLGPITAVLAAEYAHENGWGLLNLMPIELPFIVQIALGVALLDLAIYAQHVASHHIPVLWRFHKVHHADRDIDVTTGIRFHPIEAALSMVYKCGIILLLGPLALSVVIFEIVLNASAMFNHANMKLPKRFDAILRLFFVTPDMHRVHHSVIPAETNSNYGFFLPFWDRLFKTYIDQPSKGHDGMTIGLNQFQSDNPSKLPWVITVPFKNKKL
;
A
#
# COMPACT_ATOMS: atom_id res chain seq x y z
N MET A 1 -2.79 -26.97 12.14
CA MET A 1 -2.58 -26.15 10.93
C MET A 1 -3.16 -24.78 11.21
N LEU A 2 -2.49 -23.70 10.81
CA LEU A 2 -3.07 -22.35 10.95
C LEU A 2 -4.22 -22.21 9.94
N ASP A 3 -5.32 -21.60 10.34
CA ASP A 3 -6.34 -21.17 9.38
C ASP A 3 -5.84 -19.96 8.56
N GLU A 4 -6.56 -19.57 7.50
CA GLU A 4 -6.16 -18.48 6.61
C GLU A 4 -5.94 -17.16 7.36
N ASN A 5 -6.82 -16.82 8.30
CA ASN A 5 -6.72 -15.58 9.08
C ASN A 5 -5.52 -15.59 10.01
N GLN A 6 -5.26 -16.73 10.65
CA GLN A 6 -4.08 -16.93 11.49
C GLN A 6 -2.81 -16.82 10.66
N LEU A 7 -2.75 -17.43 9.47
CA LEU A 7 -1.59 -17.33 8.58
C LEU A 7 -1.32 -15.87 8.18
N ARG A 8 -2.35 -15.14 7.73
CA ARG A 8 -2.24 -13.73 7.35
C ARG A 8 -1.75 -12.87 8.51
N LEU A 9 -2.32 -13.07 9.71
CA LEU A 9 -1.93 -12.33 10.91
C LEU A 9 -0.48 -12.66 11.32
N THR A 10 -0.08 -13.93 11.28
CA THR A 10 1.30 -14.34 11.58
C THR A 10 2.29 -13.71 10.61
N ILE A 11 1.99 -13.72 9.30
CA ILE A 11 2.85 -13.07 8.30
C ILE A 11 2.89 -11.55 8.53
N PHE A 12 1.75 -10.92 8.77
CA PHE A 12 1.67 -9.50 9.06
C PHE A 12 2.56 -9.11 10.25
N ILE A 13 2.40 -9.78 11.40
CA ILE A 13 3.18 -9.51 12.61
C ILE A 13 4.66 -9.80 12.37
N GLY A 14 4.98 -10.90 11.68
CA GLY A 14 6.34 -11.28 11.35
C GLY A 14 7.06 -10.25 10.49
N VAL A 15 6.42 -9.76 9.42
CA VAL A 15 6.98 -8.73 8.54
C VAL A 15 7.10 -7.39 9.29
N LEU A 16 6.07 -7.01 10.07
CA LEU A 16 6.12 -5.80 10.89
C LEU A 16 7.29 -5.82 11.87
N ALA A 17 7.48 -6.93 12.59
CA ALA A 17 8.57 -7.11 13.54
C ALA A 17 9.95 -7.11 12.85
N LEU A 18 10.06 -7.80 11.71
CA LEU A 18 11.29 -7.84 10.93
C LEU A 18 11.68 -6.45 10.43
N MET A 19 10.76 -5.74 9.75
CA MET A 19 11.02 -4.40 9.22
C MET A 19 11.31 -3.41 10.35
N ALA A 20 10.53 -3.42 11.43
CA ALA A 20 10.78 -2.57 12.60
C ALA A 20 12.18 -2.79 13.23
N THR A 21 12.66 -4.04 13.23
CA THR A 21 13.99 -4.38 13.70
C THR A 21 15.05 -3.86 12.74
N LEU A 22 14.88 -4.11 11.43
CA LEU A 22 15.83 -3.66 10.42
C LEU A 22 15.95 -2.13 10.35
N GLU A 23 14.85 -1.39 10.53
CA GLU A 23 14.88 0.08 10.64
C GLU A 23 15.57 0.59 11.90
N ALA A 24 15.53 -0.17 12.99
CA ALA A 24 16.22 0.18 14.23
C ALA A 24 17.74 -0.03 14.09
N LEU A 25 18.14 -1.09 13.37
CA LEU A 25 19.54 -1.43 13.13
C LEU A 25 20.17 -0.58 12.01
N PHE A 26 19.41 -0.29 10.95
CA PHE A 26 19.90 0.36 9.74
C PHE A 26 18.96 1.50 9.29
N PRO A 27 18.80 2.58 10.07
CA PRO A 27 17.91 3.68 9.71
C PRO A 27 18.41 4.42 8.46
N LYS A 28 17.49 4.76 7.54
CA LYS A 28 17.81 5.61 6.38
C LYS A 28 17.83 7.09 6.74
N LYS A 29 16.80 7.58 7.44
CA LYS A 29 16.68 8.97 7.88
C LYS A 29 16.48 9.07 9.39
N GLU A 30 16.93 10.17 9.95
CA GLU A 30 16.59 10.55 11.32
C GLU A 30 15.10 10.92 11.41
N ARG A 31 14.47 10.56 12.53
CA ARG A 31 13.05 10.84 12.75
C ARG A 31 12.89 12.26 13.30
N THR A 32 11.92 12.98 12.78
CA THR A 32 11.55 14.33 13.22
C THR A 32 10.38 14.34 14.20
N GLN A 33 9.62 13.25 14.27
CA GLN A 33 8.45 13.06 15.11
C GLN A 33 8.63 11.88 16.07
N SER A 34 7.90 11.90 17.18
CA SER A 34 7.88 10.80 18.15
C SER A 34 7.38 9.51 17.52
N ARG A 35 8.22 8.46 17.58
CA ARG A 35 7.87 7.09 17.16
C ARG A 35 6.61 6.60 17.87
N GLN A 36 6.50 6.83 19.19
CA GLN A 36 5.35 6.39 19.97
C GLN A 36 4.05 7.04 19.47
N SER A 37 4.06 8.36 19.23
CA SER A 37 2.87 9.07 18.72
C SER A 37 2.44 8.53 17.35
N ARG A 38 3.39 8.37 16.42
CA ARG A 38 3.12 7.88 15.06
C ARG A 38 2.62 6.44 15.08
N TRP A 39 3.29 5.56 15.81
CA TRP A 39 2.92 4.15 15.91
C TRP A 39 1.55 3.95 16.55
N THR A 40 1.25 4.65 17.65
CA THR A 40 -0.08 4.60 18.27
C THR A 40 -1.15 5.02 17.27
N THR A 41 -0.92 6.09 16.51
CA THR A 41 -1.87 6.56 15.49
C THR A 41 -2.04 5.55 14.35
N ASN A 42 -0.96 5.07 13.76
CA ASN A 42 -0.99 4.17 12.60
C ASN A 42 -1.57 2.79 12.96
N LEU A 43 -1.21 2.23 14.12
CA LEU A 43 -1.79 0.97 14.61
C LEU A 43 -3.25 1.12 15.03
N SER A 44 -3.65 2.28 15.57
CA SER A 44 -5.06 2.56 15.84
C SER A 44 -5.89 2.58 14.55
N LEU A 45 -5.34 3.10 13.45
CA LEU A 45 -6.00 3.04 12.15
C LEU A 45 -6.19 1.59 11.67
N VAL A 46 -5.23 0.68 11.89
CA VAL A 46 -5.41 -0.74 11.56
C VAL A 46 -6.60 -1.34 12.31
N VAL A 47 -6.73 -1.05 13.61
CA VAL A 47 -7.86 -1.53 14.42
C VAL A 47 -9.19 -0.94 13.91
N ILE A 48 -9.24 0.38 13.70
CA ILE A 48 -10.44 1.06 13.19
C ILE A 48 -10.83 0.50 11.81
N ASN A 49 -9.86 0.35 10.91
CA ASN A 49 -10.09 -0.17 9.56
C ASN A 49 -10.60 -1.61 9.63
N SER A 50 -10.07 -2.44 10.53
CA SER A 50 -10.56 -3.81 10.74
C SER A 50 -12.02 -3.84 11.20
N VAL A 51 -12.42 -2.93 12.11
CA VAL A 51 -13.81 -2.79 12.54
C VAL A 51 -14.70 -2.30 11.41
N VAL A 52 -14.29 -1.26 10.67
CA VAL A 52 -15.06 -0.72 9.54
C VAL A 52 -15.27 -1.76 8.46
N LEU A 53 -14.22 -2.49 8.07
CA LEU A 53 -14.33 -3.56 7.07
C LEU A 53 -15.24 -4.70 7.54
N ARG A 54 -15.23 -5.05 8.84
CA ARG A 54 -16.17 -6.03 9.40
C ARG A 54 -17.62 -5.54 9.40
N LEU A 55 -17.84 -4.23 9.57
CA LEU A 55 -19.16 -3.62 9.52
C LEU A 55 -19.71 -3.47 8.10
N LEU A 56 -18.85 -3.45 7.07
CA LEU A 56 -19.30 -3.52 5.65
C LEU A 56 -19.96 -4.86 5.30
N GLY A 57 -19.93 -5.84 6.21
CA GLY A 57 -20.60 -7.13 6.07
C GLY A 57 -19.65 -8.25 5.66
N PRO A 58 -20.18 -9.38 5.12
CA PRO A 58 -19.37 -10.53 4.72
C PRO A 58 -18.59 -10.29 3.43
N ILE A 59 -18.57 -9.08 2.87
CA ILE A 59 -17.88 -8.80 1.60
C ILE A 59 -16.37 -8.79 1.87
N THR A 60 -15.73 -9.94 1.67
CA THR A 60 -14.28 -10.08 1.63
C THR A 60 -13.82 -10.30 0.20
N ALA A 61 -12.55 -9.97 -0.07
CA ALA A 61 -11.94 -10.21 -1.38
C ALA A 61 -11.97 -11.71 -1.76
N VAL A 62 -11.79 -12.60 -0.78
CA VAL A 62 -11.83 -14.06 -0.98
C VAL A 62 -13.25 -14.52 -1.31
N LEU A 63 -14.26 -14.07 -0.55
CA LEU A 63 -15.66 -14.41 -0.82
C LEU A 63 -16.13 -13.87 -2.18
N ALA A 64 -15.62 -12.72 -2.63
CA ALA A 64 -15.88 -12.22 -3.97
C ALA A 64 -15.29 -13.14 -5.06
N ALA A 65 -14.10 -13.71 -4.83
CA ALA A 65 -13.47 -14.64 -5.76
C ALA A 65 -14.18 -16.00 -5.80
N GLU A 66 -14.58 -16.53 -4.65
CA GLU A 66 -15.38 -17.76 -4.55
C GLU A 66 -16.73 -17.58 -5.24
N TYR A 67 -17.44 -16.48 -4.97
CA TYR A 67 -18.69 -16.16 -5.64
C TYR A 67 -18.52 -16.02 -7.16
N ALA A 68 -17.46 -15.35 -7.62
CA ALA A 68 -17.16 -15.24 -9.04
C ALA A 68 -16.93 -16.61 -9.67
N HIS A 69 -16.20 -17.48 -9.00
CA HIS A 69 -15.91 -18.84 -9.47
C HIS A 69 -17.18 -19.71 -9.53
N GLU A 70 -17.98 -19.73 -8.46
CA GLU A 70 -19.22 -20.52 -8.38
C GLU A 70 -20.25 -20.12 -9.45
N ASN A 71 -20.29 -18.84 -9.82
CA ASN A 71 -21.23 -18.32 -10.82
C ASN A 71 -20.62 -18.21 -12.23
N GLY A 72 -19.36 -18.62 -12.42
CA GLY A 72 -18.65 -18.50 -13.70
C GLY A 72 -18.44 -17.05 -14.17
N TRP A 73 -18.41 -16.09 -13.24
CA TRP A 73 -18.19 -14.69 -13.53
C TRP A 73 -16.71 -14.36 -13.70
N GLY A 74 -16.43 -13.37 -14.54
CA GLY A 74 -15.12 -12.77 -14.67
C GLY A 74 -14.27 -13.37 -15.81
N LEU A 75 -13.41 -12.52 -16.37
CA LEU A 75 -12.69 -12.82 -17.62
C LEU A 75 -11.89 -14.13 -17.56
N LEU A 76 -11.25 -14.45 -16.44
CA LEU A 76 -10.43 -15.64 -16.27
C LEU A 76 -11.26 -16.93 -16.22
N ASN A 77 -12.47 -16.88 -15.65
CA ASN A 77 -13.40 -18.02 -15.63
C ASN A 77 -14.06 -18.25 -17.00
N LEU A 78 -14.17 -17.19 -17.83
CA LEU A 78 -14.71 -17.26 -19.20
C LEU A 78 -13.66 -17.63 -20.25
N MET A 79 -12.38 -17.73 -19.89
CA MET A 79 -11.33 -18.07 -20.84
C MET A 79 -11.49 -19.51 -21.35
N PRO A 80 -11.48 -19.74 -22.68
CA PRO A 80 -11.63 -21.08 -23.24
C PRO A 80 -10.35 -21.92 -23.14
N ILE A 81 -9.25 -21.36 -22.64
CA ILE A 81 -7.93 -22.00 -22.53
C ILE A 81 -7.65 -22.27 -21.06
N GLU A 82 -7.43 -23.54 -20.72
CA GLU A 82 -6.95 -23.93 -19.40
C GLU A 82 -5.46 -23.59 -19.27
N LEU A 83 -5.17 -22.53 -18.53
CA LEU A 83 -3.79 -22.18 -18.17
C LEU A 83 -3.28 -23.13 -17.08
N PRO A 84 -1.97 -23.44 -17.04
CA PRO A 84 -1.38 -24.15 -15.91
C PRO A 84 -1.69 -23.44 -14.58
N PHE A 85 -1.93 -24.21 -13.52
CA PHE A 85 -2.35 -23.68 -12.21
C PHE A 85 -1.45 -22.53 -11.68
N ILE A 86 -0.12 -22.68 -11.78
CA ILE A 86 0.84 -21.65 -11.35
C ILE A 86 0.70 -20.37 -12.18
N VAL A 87 0.40 -20.49 -13.48
CA VAL A 87 0.20 -19.34 -14.37
C VAL A 87 -1.09 -18.59 -14.01
N GLN A 88 -2.16 -19.30 -13.66
CA GLN A 88 -3.40 -18.68 -13.19
C GLN A 88 -3.17 -17.86 -11.92
N ILE A 89 -2.42 -18.42 -10.95
CA ILE A 89 -2.06 -17.71 -9.71
C ILE A 89 -1.23 -16.47 -10.02
N ALA A 90 -0.15 -16.62 -10.79
CA ALA A 90 0.75 -15.52 -11.13
C ALA A 90 0.01 -14.40 -11.88
N LEU A 91 -0.85 -14.76 -12.83
CA LEU A 91 -1.66 -13.80 -13.58
C LEU A 91 -2.66 -13.08 -12.68
N GLY A 92 -3.37 -13.80 -11.80
CA GLY A 92 -4.29 -13.21 -10.83
C GLY A 92 -3.59 -12.21 -9.90
N VAL A 93 -2.43 -12.58 -9.35
CA VAL A 93 -1.63 -11.67 -8.49
C VAL A 93 -1.16 -10.45 -9.27
N ALA A 94 -0.65 -10.62 -10.49
CA ALA A 94 -0.16 -9.52 -11.31
C ALA A 94 -1.28 -8.53 -11.72
N LEU A 95 -2.46 -9.04 -12.08
CA LEU A 95 -3.61 -8.19 -12.43
C LEU A 95 -4.16 -7.44 -11.21
N LEU A 96 -4.17 -8.05 -10.03
CA LEU A 96 -4.59 -7.38 -8.80
C LEU A 96 -3.56 -6.33 -8.36
N ASP A 97 -2.26 -6.57 -8.54
CA ASP A 97 -1.21 -5.56 -8.32
C ASP A 97 -1.34 -4.39 -9.28
N LEU A 98 -1.64 -4.64 -10.57
CA LEU A 98 -1.97 -3.59 -11.54
C LEU A 98 -3.22 -2.80 -11.14
N ALA A 99 -4.26 -3.47 -10.63
CA ALA A 99 -5.47 -2.81 -10.17
C ALA A 99 -5.18 -1.87 -8.99
N ILE A 100 -4.36 -2.30 -8.04
CA ILE A 100 -3.93 -1.42 -6.93
C ILE A 100 -3.03 -0.28 -7.41
N TYR A 101 -2.14 -0.52 -8.37
CA TYR A 101 -1.39 0.55 -9.03
C TYR A 101 -2.34 1.60 -9.64
N ALA A 102 -3.38 1.15 -10.37
CA ALA A 102 -4.36 2.05 -10.98
C ALA A 102 -5.19 2.81 -9.93
N GLN A 103 -5.62 2.14 -8.85
CA GLN A 103 -6.27 2.77 -7.71
C GLN A 103 -5.37 3.84 -7.10
N HIS A 104 -4.07 3.58 -6.97
CA HIS A 104 -3.12 4.52 -6.39
C HIS A 104 -2.95 5.78 -7.24
N VAL A 105 -2.80 5.61 -8.56
CA VAL A 105 -2.80 6.73 -9.52
C VAL A 105 -4.10 7.54 -9.40
N ALA A 106 -5.25 6.87 -9.34
CA ALA A 106 -6.55 7.52 -9.17
C ALA A 106 -6.65 8.28 -7.84
N SER A 107 -6.10 7.74 -6.76
CA SER A 107 -6.03 8.40 -5.45
C SER A 107 -5.22 9.69 -5.46
N HIS A 108 -4.27 9.84 -6.37
CA HIS A 108 -3.52 11.09 -6.53
C HIS A 108 -4.21 12.12 -7.42
N HIS A 109 -4.97 11.66 -8.42
CA HIS A 109 -5.48 12.54 -9.47
C HIS A 109 -6.97 12.89 -9.31
N ILE A 110 -7.74 12.08 -8.57
CA ILE A 110 -9.14 12.35 -8.28
C ILE A 110 -9.23 13.09 -6.94
N PRO A 111 -9.66 14.38 -6.92
CA PRO A 111 -9.59 15.21 -5.70
C PRO A 111 -10.29 14.59 -4.49
N VAL A 112 -11.42 13.92 -4.69
CA VAL A 112 -12.16 13.27 -3.58
C VAL A 112 -11.38 12.10 -2.98
N LEU A 113 -10.69 11.29 -3.80
CA LEU A 113 -9.86 10.20 -3.31
C LEU A 113 -8.60 10.75 -2.63
N TRP A 114 -7.96 11.76 -3.23
CA TRP A 114 -6.80 12.43 -2.65
C TRP A 114 -7.08 13.01 -1.26
N ARG A 115 -8.29 13.50 -1.00
CA ARG A 115 -8.65 13.99 0.35
C ARG A 115 -8.43 12.96 1.45
N PHE A 116 -8.61 11.69 1.16
CA PHE A 116 -8.37 10.61 2.11
C PHE A 116 -6.94 10.08 1.98
N HIS A 117 -6.46 9.88 0.75
CA HIS A 117 -5.12 9.36 0.50
C HIS A 117 -4.01 10.29 1.01
N LYS A 118 -4.21 11.61 1.01
CA LYS A 118 -3.26 12.57 1.61
C LYS A 118 -3.02 12.33 3.11
N VAL A 119 -3.90 11.60 3.80
CA VAL A 119 -3.65 11.18 5.18
C VAL A 119 -2.43 10.29 5.24
N HIS A 120 -2.27 9.36 4.30
CA HIS A 120 -1.09 8.52 4.15
C HIS A 120 0.17 9.38 3.93
N HIS A 121 0.13 10.27 2.93
CA HIS A 121 1.22 11.20 2.59
C HIS A 121 1.51 12.29 3.61
N ALA A 122 0.64 12.53 4.59
CA ALA A 122 0.91 13.54 5.61
C ALA A 122 2.02 13.10 6.58
N ASP A 123 2.54 11.87 6.45
CA ASP A 123 3.54 11.32 7.37
C ASP A 123 4.86 11.99 7.09
N ARG A 124 5.53 12.53 8.11
CA ARG A 124 6.79 13.27 7.90
C ARG A 124 8.02 12.37 8.03
N ASP A 125 7.86 11.22 8.68
CA ASP A 125 8.93 10.23 8.84
C ASP A 125 8.42 8.88 8.36
N ILE A 126 8.54 8.55 7.08
CA ILE A 126 8.09 7.22 6.63
C ILE A 126 8.78 6.13 7.44
N ASP A 127 8.01 5.14 7.88
CA ASP A 127 8.51 3.89 8.43
C ASP A 127 7.54 2.75 8.13
N VAL A 128 7.83 1.55 8.62
CA VAL A 128 7.03 0.34 8.40
C VAL A 128 5.55 0.54 8.72
N THR A 129 5.23 1.39 9.71
CA THR A 129 3.84 1.65 10.10
C THR A 129 3.13 2.66 9.18
N THR A 130 3.89 3.46 8.42
CA THR A 130 3.32 4.31 7.36
C THR A 130 2.65 3.46 6.27
N GLY A 131 3.21 2.28 5.97
CA GLY A 131 2.66 1.35 4.98
C GLY A 131 1.27 0.79 5.31
N ILE A 132 0.77 1.02 6.54
CA ILE A 132 -0.55 0.59 7.02
C ILE A 132 -1.41 1.78 7.49
N ARG A 133 -0.98 3.00 7.16
CA ARG A 133 -1.63 4.25 7.55
C ARG A 133 -2.60 4.73 6.47
N PHE A 134 -3.82 4.19 6.49
CA PHE A 134 -4.90 4.57 5.57
C PHE A 134 -6.13 5.04 6.33
N HIS A 135 -6.81 6.06 5.79
CA HIS A 135 -8.05 6.56 6.38
C HIS A 135 -9.17 5.50 6.27
N PRO A 136 -10.10 5.38 7.25
CA PRO A 136 -11.12 4.32 7.19
C PRO A 136 -12.03 4.35 5.97
N ILE A 137 -12.37 5.54 5.46
CA ILE A 137 -13.13 5.69 4.21
C ILE A 137 -12.32 5.18 3.00
N GLU A 138 -11.01 5.44 2.97
CA GLU A 138 -10.14 4.92 1.91
C GLU A 138 -10.06 3.39 1.97
N ALA A 139 -9.91 2.82 3.16
CA ALA A 139 -9.91 1.37 3.34
C ALA A 139 -11.23 0.72 2.86
N ALA A 140 -12.37 1.33 3.19
CA ALA A 140 -13.69 0.87 2.74
C ALA A 140 -13.84 0.95 1.21
N LEU A 141 -13.50 2.10 0.60
CA LEU A 141 -13.55 2.27 -0.86
C LEU A 141 -12.60 1.33 -1.58
N SER A 142 -11.40 1.13 -1.04
CA SER A 142 -10.41 0.18 -1.55
C SER A 142 -10.95 -1.25 -1.54
N MET A 143 -11.65 -1.66 -0.47
CA MET A 143 -12.27 -2.99 -0.42
C MET A 143 -13.37 -3.16 -1.48
N VAL A 144 -14.24 -2.17 -1.65
CA VAL A 144 -15.29 -2.18 -2.67
C VAL A 144 -14.68 -2.26 -4.07
N TYR A 145 -13.65 -1.44 -4.34
CA TYR A 145 -12.91 -1.47 -5.60
C TYR A 145 -12.29 -2.85 -5.87
N LYS A 146 -11.56 -3.40 -4.91
CA LYS A 146 -10.95 -4.74 -5.02
C LYS A 146 -12.00 -5.81 -5.32
N CYS A 147 -13.12 -5.82 -4.59
CA CYS A 147 -14.18 -6.80 -4.83
C CYS A 147 -14.78 -6.66 -6.23
N GLY A 148 -15.01 -5.44 -6.71
CA GLY A 148 -15.46 -5.19 -8.09
C GLY A 148 -14.48 -5.72 -9.14
N ILE A 149 -13.18 -5.49 -8.95
CA ILE A 149 -12.13 -6.02 -9.83
C ILE A 149 -12.08 -7.55 -9.77
N ILE A 150 -12.20 -8.14 -8.59
CA ILE A 150 -12.21 -9.60 -8.41
C ILE A 150 -13.41 -10.23 -9.12
N LEU A 151 -14.60 -9.65 -9.01
CA LEU A 151 -15.78 -10.12 -9.74
C LEU A 151 -15.62 -9.96 -11.26
N LEU A 152 -14.98 -8.87 -11.70
CA LEU A 152 -14.71 -8.61 -13.13
C LEU A 152 -13.65 -9.57 -13.71
N LEU A 153 -12.63 -9.92 -12.94
CA LEU A 153 -11.52 -10.75 -13.40
C LEU A 153 -11.78 -12.24 -13.16
N GLY A 154 -12.47 -12.61 -12.08
CA GLY A 154 -12.68 -14.00 -11.66
C GLY A 154 -11.39 -14.77 -11.32
N PRO A 155 -10.43 -14.22 -10.56
CA PRO A 155 -9.20 -14.95 -10.21
C PRO A 155 -9.50 -16.09 -9.23
N LEU A 156 -8.61 -17.10 -9.19
CA LEU A 156 -8.67 -18.11 -8.13
C LEU A 156 -8.60 -17.44 -6.74
N ALA A 157 -9.39 -17.93 -5.78
CA ALA A 157 -9.37 -17.45 -4.40
C ALA A 157 -7.94 -17.47 -3.80
N LEU A 158 -7.15 -18.50 -4.11
CA LEU A 158 -5.75 -18.58 -3.68
C LEU A 158 -4.89 -17.43 -4.22
N SER A 159 -5.14 -16.95 -5.44
CA SER A 159 -4.45 -15.78 -6.01
C SER A 159 -4.75 -14.52 -5.18
N VAL A 160 -6.00 -14.37 -4.73
CA VAL A 160 -6.42 -13.26 -3.87
C VAL A 160 -5.74 -13.34 -2.51
N VAL A 161 -5.68 -14.52 -1.90
CA VAL A 161 -4.97 -14.72 -0.62
C VAL A 161 -3.50 -14.37 -0.73
N ILE A 162 -2.80 -14.91 -1.74
CA ILE A 162 -1.39 -14.62 -2.00
C ILE A 162 -1.19 -13.13 -2.27
N PHE A 163 -2.03 -12.54 -3.12
CA PHE A 163 -1.98 -11.13 -3.45
C PHE A 163 -2.10 -10.25 -2.19
N GLU A 164 -3.07 -10.51 -1.31
CA GLU A 164 -3.26 -9.68 -0.12
C GLU A 164 -2.11 -9.83 0.89
N ILE A 165 -1.51 -11.02 1.00
CA ILE A 165 -0.29 -11.22 1.80
C ILE A 165 0.87 -10.41 1.21
N VAL A 166 1.10 -10.52 -0.10
CA VAL A 166 2.17 -9.82 -0.81
C VAL A 166 1.97 -8.30 -0.76
N LEU A 167 0.74 -7.82 -0.94
CA LEU A 167 0.38 -6.40 -0.87
C LEU A 167 0.73 -5.82 0.50
N ASN A 168 0.30 -6.47 1.59
CA ASN A 168 0.60 -5.99 2.95
C ASN A 168 2.10 -6.06 3.26
N ALA A 169 2.76 -7.16 2.91
CA ALA A 169 4.20 -7.32 3.13
C ALA A 169 5.01 -6.26 2.36
N SER A 170 4.65 -6.02 1.10
CA SER A 170 5.30 -5.02 0.25
C SER A 170 5.01 -3.60 0.73
N ALA A 171 3.78 -3.29 1.14
CA ALA A 171 3.48 -1.99 1.73
C ALA A 171 4.36 -1.70 2.96
N MET A 172 4.53 -2.67 3.86
CA MET A 172 5.43 -2.55 5.01
C MET A 172 6.90 -2.42 4.61
N PHE A 173 7.35 -3.21 3.62
CA PHE A 173 8.73 -3.17 3.13
C PHE A 173 9.06 -1.83 2.46
N ASN A 174 8.23 -1.36 1.52
CA ASN A 174 8.50 -0.16 0.72
C ASN A 174 8.46 1.13 1.53
N HIS A 175 7.72 1.14 2.64
CA HIS A 175 7.66 2.30 3.54
C HIS A 175 8.76 2.28 4.59
N ALA A 176 9.49 1.17 4.71
CA ALA A 176 10.42 1.01 5.80
C ALA A 176 11.48 2.11 5.79
N ASN A 177 11.77 2.69 6.95
CA ASN A 177 12.89 3.62 7.14
C ASN A 177 14.25 2.89 7.14
N MET A 178 14.42 1.89 6.28
CA MET A 178 15.59 1.03 6.24
C MET A 178 16.54 1.50 5.13
N LYS A 179 17.82 1.62 5.47
CA LYS A 179 18.89 1.90 4.52
C LYS A 179 19.35 0.61 3.86
N LEU A 180 19.07 0.48 2.57
CA LEU A 180 19.68 -0.56 1.74
C LEU A 180 21.02 -0.09 1.17
N PRO A 181 22.05 -0.96 1.07
CA PRO A 181 23.26 -0.65 0.33
C PRO A 181 22.93 -0.31 -1.13
N LYS A 182 23.50 0.77 -1.67
CA LYS A 182 23.15 1.30 -3.01
C LYS A 182 23.18 0.25 -4.12
N ARG A 183 24.20 -0.61 -4.15
CA ARG A 183 24.33 -1.68 -5.17
C ARG A 183 23.23 -2.74 -5.04
N PHE A 184 22.88 -3.09 -3.80
CA PHE A 184 21.85 -4.08 -3.53
C PHE A 184 20.48 -3.53 -3.93
N ASP A 185 20.19 -2.30 -3.51
CA ASP A 185 18.95 -1.61 -3.88
C ASP A 185 18.82 -1.41 -5.40
N ALA A 186 19.89 -1.06 -6.12
CA ALA A 186 19.87 -0.91 -7.58
C ALA A 186 19.45 -2.20 -8.33
N ILE A 187 19.82 -3.38 -7.81
CA ILE A 187 19.41 -4.67 -8.38
C ILE A 187 17.98 -5.01 -7.91
N LEU A 188 17.71 -4.84 -6.61
CA LEU A 188 16.43 -5.22 -6.03
C LEU A 188 15.26 -4.43 -6.64
N ARG A 189 15.46 -3.13 -6.91
CA ARG A 189 14.47 -2.23 -7.53
C ARG A 189 14.10 -2.55 -8.99
N LEU A 190 14.74 -3.56 -9.58
CA LEU A 190 14.34 -4.10 -10.88
C LEU A 190 13.18 -5.09 -10.75
N PHE A 191 13.03 -5.73 -9.59
CA PHE A 191 12.08 -6.82 -9.37
C PHE A 191 11.01 -6.47 -8.33
N PHE A 192 11.36 -5.67 -7.33
CA PHE A 192 10.47 -5.27 -6.25
C PHE A 192 10.54 -3.76 -6.05
N VAL A 193 9.44 -3.14 -5.64
CA VAL A 193 9.50 -1.74 -5.19
C VAL A 193 10.32 -1.71 -3.89
N THR A 194 11.31 -0.83 -3.79
CA THR A 194 12.20 -0.75 -2.62
C THR A 194 11.89 0.47 -1.76
N PRO A 195 12.38 0.52 -0.50
CA PRO A 195 12.28 1.70 0.35
C PRO A 195 12.72 3.00 -0.32
N ASP A 196 13.87 2.99 -1.01
CA ASP A 196 14.39 4.19 -1.66
C ASP A 196 13.53 4.58 -2.87
N MET A 197 13.07 3.62 -3.67
CA MET A 197 12.16 3.87 -4.80
C MET A 197 10.85 4.51 -4.33
N HIS A 198 10.16 3.90 -3.35
CA HIS A 198 8.87 4.40 -2.90
C HIS A 198 8.98 5.68 -2.07
N ARG A 199 10.10 5.94 -1.39
CA ARG A 199 10.26 7.20 -0.64
C ARG A 199 10.17 8.44 -1.53
N VAL A 200 10.58 8.37 -2.80
CA VAL A 200 10.46 9.50 -3.76
C VAL A 200 9.01 9.96 -3.86
N HIS A 201 8.07 9.01 -3.91
CA HIS A 201 6.63 9.24 -3.94
C HIS A 201 6.10 9.95 -2.68
N HIS A 202 6.80 9.86 -1.56
CA HIS A 202 6.48 10.58 -0.32
C HIS A 202 7.16 11.95 -0.19
N SER A 203 7.83 12.41 -1.25
CA SER A 203 8.42 13.75 -1.29
C SER A 203 7.36 14.84 -1.12
N VAL A 204 7.78 15.96 -0.57
CA VAL A 204 7.00 17.21 -0.52
C VAL A 204 6.84 17.87 -1.90
N ILE A 205 7.68 17.51 -2.87
CA ILE A 205 7.72 18.11 -4.21
C ILE A 205 6.70 17.40 -5.11
N PRO A 206 5.65 18.08 -5.64
CA PRO A 206 4.58 17.40 -6.37
C PRO A 206 5.00 16.57 -7.59
N ALA A 207 6.07 16.95 -8.28
CA ALA A 207 6.62 16.19 -9.40
C ALA A 207 7.25 14.86 -8.97
N GLU A 208 7.76 14.78 -7.73
CA GLU A 208 8.27 13.55 -7.11
C GLU A 208 7.12 12.79 -6.43
N THR A 209 6.19 13.48 -5.77
CA THR A 209 5.01 12.88 -5.12
C THR A 209 4.15 12.10 -6.11
N ASN A 210 3.99 12.62 -7.33
CA ASN A 210 3.18 11.99 -8.38
C ASN A 210 4.01 11.07 -9.28
N SER A 211 4.75 10.14 -8.66
CA SER A 211 5.61 9.15 -9.31
C SER A 211 5.65 7.87 -8.47
N ASN A 212 6.24 6.76 -8.96
CA ASN A 212 6.52 5.53 -8.20
C ASN A 212 5.31 4.96 -7.41
N TYR A 213 4.19 4.76 -8.10
CA TYR A 213 2.92 4.29 -7.53
C TYR A 213 2.87 2.78 -7.24
N GLY A 214 3.82 1.99 -7.74
CA GLY A 214 3.86 0.55 -7.54
C GLY A 214 3.92 0.14 -6.07
N PHE A 215 3.30 -1.00 -5.75
CA PHE A 215 3.39 -1.63 -4.43
C PHE A 215 4.29 -2.86 -4.47
N PHE A 216 3.96 -3.91 -5.22
CA PHE A 216 4.85 -5.07 -5.29
C PHE A 216 5.78 -4.97 -6.51
N LEU A 217 5.21 -4.85 -7.71
CA LEU A 217 5.96 -4.86 -8.95
C LEU A 217 6.33 -3.43 -9.38
N PRO A 218 7.62 -3.13 -9.62
CA PRO A 218 8.05 -1.83 -10.15
C PRO A 218 7.76 -1.69 -11.66
N PHE A 219 7.31 -2.77 -12.30
CA PHE A 219 7.07 -2.83 -13.75
C PHE A 219 6.03 -1.81 -14.22
N TRP A 220 4.96 -1.60 -13.45
CA TRP A 220 3.89 -0.67 -13.82
C TRP A 220 4.40 0.77 -13.92
N ASP A 221 5.26 1.19 -12.99
CA ASP A 221 5.85 2.52 -13.03
C ASP A 221 6.72 2.74 -14.27
N ARG A 222 7.41 1.70 -14.73
CA ARG A 222 8.23 1.74 -15.95
C ARG A 222 7.34 1.74 -17.19
N LEU A 223 6.32 0.89 -17.22
CA LEU A 223 5.38 0.77 -18.33
C LEU A 223 4.61 2.07 -18.57
N PHE A 224 4.10 2.69 -17.50
CA PHE A 224 3.31 3.92 -17.56
C PHE A 224 4.14 5.20 -17.39
N LYS A 225 5.48 5.08 -17.37
CA LYS A 225 6.42 6.21 -17.30
C LYS A 225 6.24 7.11 -16.08
N THR A 226 5.87 6.54 -14.95
CA THR A 226 5.79 7.22 -13.65
C THR A 226 7.01 6.93 -12.77
N TYR A 227 8.01 6.19 -13.28
CA TYR A 227 9.21 5.88 -12.52
C TYR A 227 10.18 7.07 -12.40
N ILE A 228 10.55 7.42 -11.16
CA ILE A 228 11.65 8.35 -10.83
C ILE A 228 12.68 7.62 -9.97
N ASP A 229 13.92 7.55 -10.47
CA ASP A 229 15.01 6.84 -9.79
C ASP A 229 15.50 7.59 -8.54
N GLN A 230 15.77 8.90 -8.68
CA GLN A 230 16.34 9.76 -7.64
C GLN A 230 15.51 11.04 -7.48
N PRO A 231 15.24 11.48 -6.25
CA PRO A 231 14.63 12.79 -6.01
C PRO A 231 15.67 13.90 -6.26
N SER A 232 15.20 15.11 -6.57
CA SER A 232 16.02 16.27 -6.94
C SER A 232 17.08 16.65 -5.90
N LYS A 233 16.80 16.42 -4.61
CA LYS A 233 17.72 16.68 -3.48
C LYS A 233 18.47 15.44 -2.98
N GLY A 234 18.36 14.32 -3.68
CA GLY A 234 18.81 13.01 -3.21
C GLY A 234 18.00 12.50 -2.00
N HIS A 235 18.05 11.18 -1.76
CA HIS A 235 17.24 10.57 -0.69
C HIS A 235 17.53 11.12 0.72
N ASP A 236 18.75 11.58 0.97
CA ASP A 236 19.15 12.11 2.27
C ASP A 236 18.68 13.57 2.45
N GLY A 237 18.69 14.38 1.39
CA GLY A 237 18.29 15.79 1.41
C GLY A 237 16.80 16.06 1.11
N MET A 238 16.04 15.06 0.68
CA MET A 238 14.61 15.24 0.43
C MET A 238 13.80 15.42 1.72
N THR A 239 12.77 16.24 1.64
CA THR A 239 11.77 16.45 2.69
C THR A 239 10.56 15.55 2.42
N ILE A 240 10.11 14.86 3.45
CA ILE A 240 9.00 13.90 3.39
C ILE A 240 7.73 14.56 3.93
N GLY A 241 6.59 14.13 3.39
CA GLY A 241 5.28 14.57 3.80
C GLY A 241 4.71 15.64 2.88
N LEU A 242 3.68 16.35 3.33
CA LEU A 242 3.03 17.40 2.55
C LEU A 242 3.43 18.79 3.05
N ASN A 243 3.57 19.76 2.13
CA ASN A 243 4.09 21.10 2.43
C ASN A 243 3.23 21.80 3.51
N GLN A 244 1.91 21.69 3.36
CA GLN A 244 0.93 22.24 4.29
C GLN A 244 0.85 21.52 5.64
N PHE A 245 1.49 20.36 5.81
CA PHE A 245 1.39 19.50 7.01
C PHE A 245 2.74 19.24 7.68
N GLN A 246 3.67 20.20 7.63
CA GLN A 246 4.99 20.13 8.28
C GLN A 246 4.94 20.47 9.79
N SER A 247 4.04 19.84 10.55
CA SER A 247 3.94 19.97 12.01
C SER A 247 3.80 18.60 12.68
N ASP A 248 3.54 18.55 13.99
CA ASP A 248 3.30 17.30 14.73
C ASP A 248 1.87 16.78 14.64
N ASN A 249 0.98 17.53 13.99
CA ASN A 249 -0.41 17.12 13.87
C ASN A 249 -0.62 15.79 13.12
N PRO A 250 0.12 15.48 12.04
CA PRO A 250 -0.02 14.19 11.35
C PRO A 250 0.25 12.96 12.22
N SER A 251 0.98 13.07 13.34
CA SER A 251 1.22 11.95 14.25
C SER A 251 0.08 11.72 15.26
N LYS A 252 -1.01 12.49 15.19
CA LYS A 252 -2.13 12.46 16.14
C LYS A 252 -3.40 11.91 15.49
N LEU A 253 -3.92 10.82 16.05
CA LEU A 253 -5.13 10.15 15.54
C LEU A 253 -6.33 11.08 15.31
N PRO A 254 -6.73 11.99 16.23
CA PRO A 254 -7.87 12.87 15.97
C PRO A 254 -7.68 13.79 14.76
N TRP A 255 -6.42 14.17 14.48
CA TRP A 255 -6.12 14.99 13.31
C TRP A 255 -6.22 14.17 12.02
N VAL A 256 -5.64 12.96 12.01
CA VAL A 256 -5.67 12.01 10.89
C VAL A 256 -7.11 11.70 10.47
N ILE A 257 -8.02 11.50 11.43
CA ILE A 257 -9.44 11.25 11.16
C ILE A 257 -10.17 12.49 10.62
N THR A 258 -9.83 13.70 11.10
CA THR A 258 -10.60 14.90 10.78
C THR A 258 -10.08 15.69 9.58
N VAL A 259 -8.79 15.56 9.23
CA VAL A 259 -8.18 16.36 8.16
C VAL A 259 -8.83 16.22 6.78
N PRO A 260 -9.38 15.05 6.35
CA PRO A 260 -10.05 14.95 5.05
C PRO A 260 -11.30 15.83 4.93
N PHE A 261 -11.93 16.17 6.08
CA PHE A 261 -13.18 16.93 6.16
C PHE A 261 -12.97 18.42 6.38
N LYS A 262 -11.74 18.84 6.71
CA LYS A 262 -11.43 20.26 6.90
C LYS A 262 -11.36 20.95 5.53
N ASN A 263 -12.25 21.92 5.33
CA ASN A 263 -12.29 22.78 4.14
C ASN A 263 -11.02 23.64 4.07
N LYS A 264 -9.98 23.09 3.47
CA LYS A 264 -9.01 23.90 2.74
C LYS A 264 -9.06 23.41 1.30
N LYS A 265 -9.33 24.34 0.38
CA LYS A 265 -9.00 24.16 -1.03
C LYS A 265 -7.53 23.71 -1.04
N LEU A 266 -7.31 22.45 -1.40
CA LEU A 266 -6.02 21.81 -1.55
C LEU A 266 -6.00 21.24 -2.96
#